data_AF-A0A7S3FCZ9-F1
#
_entry.id   AF-A0A7S3FCZ9-F1
#
_cell.length_a   1.000
_cell.length_b   1.000
_cell.length_c   1.000
_cell.angle_alpha   90.00
_cell.angle_beta   90.00
_cell.angle_gamma   90.00
#
_symmetry.space_group_name_H-M   'P 1'
#
loop_
_entity.id
_entity.type
_entity.pdbx_description
1 polymer ?
#
loop_
_entity_poly.entity_id
_entity_poly.type
_entity_poly.pdbx_seq_one_letter_code
_entity_poly.pdbx_strand_id
1 'polypeptide(L)'
;GAIAAGCAEPTDVGVVTTPQLHWVVREHNAGREATEEAYYAALAGAFSRSLGGRGDGGAGGVAAQALLVDAANGVGAQALVRLAERLGGALTLEVRNAGSGVLNLRCGADLVQKERVWPENFSAADAGRVVASVDGDADRLVFLYAASPSDAPALLDGDKIAALSARHLGGLLRAALGGSARLSVVVAASRDERHGEQTLSTLRFGEQASMVTNSVVAGVGSAAEAQAEVERALATVKRAMHKLEVANRTHLPAYRALQQRHAAAAARLSSRA
;
A
#
# COMPACT_ATOMS: atom_id res chain seq x y z
N GLY A 1 31.78 -9.65 16.99
CA GLY A 1 30.55 -10.29 16.50
C GLY A 1 30.88 -11.55 15.73
N ALA A 2 31.03 -11.47 14.39
CA ALA A 2 31.30 -12.63 13.53
C ALA A 2 32.77 -13.10 13.51
N ILE A 3 33.73 -12.17 13.59
CA ILE A 3 35.18 -12.47 13.58
C ILE A 3 35.60 -13.35 14.79
N ALA A 4 34.86 -13.28 15.90
CA ALA A 4 35.12 -14.08 17.09
C ALA A 4 34.70 -15.56 16.97
N ALA A 5 33.91 -15.91 15.95
CA ALA A 5 33.36 -17.26 15.77
C ALA A 5 34.12 -18.11 14.72
N GLY A 6 35.18 -17.58 14.10
CA GLY A 6 36.14 -18.35 13.29
C GLY A 6 35.63 -19.04 12.01
N CYS A 7 34.33 -18.98 11.71
CA CYS A 7 33.71 -19.73 10.60
C CYS A 7 32.94 -18.88 9.58
N ALA A 8 33.05 -17.54 9.63
CA ALA A 8 32.38 -16.66 8.67
C ALA A 8 33.17 -15.37 8.41
N GLU A 9 33.26 -14.97 7.15
CA GLU A 9 33.79 -13.67 6.73
C GLU A 9 32.65 -12.65 6.67
N PRO A 10 32.67 -11.58 7.51
CA PRO A 10 31.68 -10.52 7.42
C PRO A 10 31.91 -9.69 6.15
N THR A 11 30.83 -9.36 5.44
CA THR A 11 30.86 -8.39 4.33
C THR A 11 30.43 -7.03 4.84
N ASP A 12 31.30 -6.04 4.71
CA ASP A 12 30.97 -4.63 4.97
C ASP A 12 30.24 -4.04 3.75
N VAL A 13 29.03 -3.52 3.98
CA VAL A 13 28.19 -2.91 2.94
C VAL A 13 28.18 -1.38 3.03
N GLY A 14 28.98 -0.80 3.91
CA GLY A 14 29.11 0.64 4.09
C GLY A 14 27.90 1.29 4.77
N VAL A 15 27.72 2.59 4.49
CA VAL A 15 26.63 3.40 5.06
C VAL A 15 25.38 3.17 4.24
N VAL A 16 24.43 2.43 4.80
CA VAL A 16 23.16 2.08 4.16
C VAL A 16 22.00 2.29 5.15
N THR A 17 20.82 2.52 4.61
CA THR A 17 19.57 2.50 5.38
C THR A 17 19.27 1.08 5.89
N THR A 18 18.46 0.97 6.95
CA THR A 18 18.04 -0.33 7.48
C THR A 18 17.33 -1.20 6.42
N PRO A 19 16.41 -0.67 5.58
CA PRO A 19 15.81 -1.44 4.49
C PRO A 19 16.79 -1.90 3.40
N GLN A 20 17.83 -1.11 3.09
CA GLN A 20 18.87 -1.50 2.14
C GLN A 20 19.67 -2.70 2.66
N LEU A 21 20.06 -2.69 3.94
CA LEU A 21 20.74 -3.82 4.55
C LEU A 21 19.88 -5.09 4.50
N HIS A 22 18.60 -4.99 4.85
CA HIS A 22 17.66 -6.11 4.75
C HIS A 22 17.54 -6.64 3.32
N TRP A 23 17.52 -5.76 2.32
CA TRP A 23 17.47 -6.15 0.92
C TRP A 23 18.75 -6.89 0.50
N VAL A 24 19.93 -6.38 0.85
CA VAL A 24 21.23 -7.01 0.51
C VAL A 24 21.30 -8.42 1.08
N VAL A 25 20.95 -8.60 2.36
CA VAL A 25 20.92 -9.92 3.00
C VAL A 25 19.96 -10.88 2.27
N ARG A 26 18.77 -10.40 1.89
CA ARG A 26 17.77 -11.19 1.16
C ARG A 26 18.28 -11.63 -0.21
N GLU A 27 18.85 -10.72 -0.99
CA GLU A 27 19.34 -11.02 -2.34
C GLU A 27 20.56 -11.93 -2.32
N HIS A 28 21.49 -11.69 -1.39
CA HIS A 28 22.67 -12.53 -1.20
C HIS A 28 22.29 -13.98 -0.87
N ASN A 29 21.39 -14.17 0.11
CA ASN A 29 20.91 -15.50 0.49
C ASN A 29 20.13 -16.21 -0.62
N ALA A 30 19.63 -15.46 -1.61
CA ALA A 30 18.95 -16.01 -2.76
C ALA A 30 19.84 -16.16 -4.00
N GLY A 31 21.16 -15.95 -3.88
CA GLY A 31 22.13 -16.07 -4.96
C GLY A 31 21.96 -15.03 -6.07
N ARG A 32 21.36 -13.87 -5.77
CA ARG A 32 21.14 -12.77 -6.72
C ARG A 32 22.11 -11.63 -6.47
N GLU A 33 22.20 -10.72 -7.44
CA GLU A 33 23.00 -9.51 -7.30
C GLU A 33 22.49 -8.66 -6.14
N ALA A 34 23.36 -8.43 -5.15
CA ALA A 34 23.04 -7.77 -3.90
C ALA A 34 23.81 -6.44 -3.76
N THR A 35 23.87 -5.66 -4.84
CA THR A 35 24.56 -4.36 -4.86
C THR A 35 23.58 -3.21 -4.58
N GLU A 36 24.11 -2.08 -4.15
CA GLU A 36 23.31 -0.86 -3.92
C GLU A 36 22.63 -0.38 -5.22
N GLU A 37 23.33 -0.46 -6.35
CA GLU A 37 22.80 -0.10 -7.67
C GLU A 37 21.62 -1.00 -8.09
N ALA A 38 21.69 -2.29 -7.77
CA ALA A 38 20.61 -3.25 -8.01
C ALA A 38 19.38 -2.96 -7.10
N TYR A 39 19.59 -2.50 -5.87
CA TYR A 39 18.51 -2.03 -4.98
C TYR A 39 17.73 -0.87 -5.63
N TYR A 40 18.43 0.17 -6.07
CA TYR A 40 17.77 1.32 -6.72
C TYR A 40 17.13 0.95 -8.05
N ALA A 41 17.78 0.10 -8.86
CA ALA A 41 17.23 -0.38 -10.12
C ALA A 41 15.91 -1.15 -9.93
N ALA A 42 15.85 -2.01 -8.91
CA ALA A 42 14.66 -2.77 -8.57
C ALA A 42 13.50 -1.84 -8.15
N LEU A 43 13.77 -0.85 -7.30
CA LEU A 43 12.76 0.13 -6.85
C LEU A 43 12.27 1.02 -7.99
N ALA A 44 13.18 1.67 -8.72
CA ALA A 44 12.82 2.55 -9.82
C ALA A 44 12.07 1.79 -10.94
N GLY A 45 12.52 0.58 -11.28
CA GLY A 45 11.85 -0.26 -12.26
C GLY A 45 10.44 -0.67 -11.83
N ALA A 46 10.24 -1.02 -10.55
CA ALA A 46 8.91 -1.34 -10.03
C ALA A 46 7.98 -0.11 -10.02
N PHE A 47 8.51 1.05 -9.62
CA PHE A 47 7.78 2.31 -9.64
C PHE A 47 7.33 2.67 -11.06
N SER A 48 8.23 2.66 -12.05
CA SER A 48 7.91 2.95 -13.44
C SER A 48 6.86 2.00 -14.02
N ARG A 49 6.92 0.70 -13.73
CA ARG A 49 5.88 -0.26 -14.14
C ARG A 49 4.52 0.02 -13.49
N SER A 50 4.52 0.45 -12.23
CA SER A 50 3.28 0.81 -11.53
C SER A 50 2.62 2.05 -12.13
N LEU A 51 3.42 2.98 -12.68
CA LEU A 51 2.94 4.15 -13.41
C LEU A 51 2.49 3.82 -14.83
N GLY A 52 3.22 2.97 -15.55
CA GLY A 52 2.97 2.61 -16.96
C GLY A 52 1.67 1.84 -17.25
N GLY A 53 0.96 1.39 -16.21
CA GLY A 53 -0.43 0.90 -16.33
C GLY A 53 -1.48 2.02 -16.41
N ARG A 54 -1.08 3.27 -16.15
CA ARG A 54 -1.87 4.47 -16.44
C ARG A 54 -1.45 4.91 -17.83
N GLY A 55 -2.34 4.78 -18.81
CA GLY A 55 -2.06 5.17 -20.20
C GLY A 55 -1.30 6.50 -20.27
N ASP A 56 -0.39 6.54 -21.22
CA ASP A 56 0.41 7.61 -21.81
C ASP A 56 -0.25 9.00 -21.99
N GLY A 57 -1.46 9.23 -21.44
CA GLY A 57 -2.08 10.55 -21.22
C GLY A 57 -2.20 10.97 -19.74
N GLY A 58 -1.67 10.20 -18.78
CA GLY A 58 -1.85 10.42 -17.34
C GLY A 58 -0.72 11.17 -16.60
N ALA A 59 0.34 11.57 -17.30
CA ALA A 59 1.46 12.33 -16.72
C ALA A 59 1.11 13.79 -16.33
N GLY A 60 -0.14 14.22 -16.50
CA GLY A 60 -0.54 15.62 -16.30
C GLY A 60 -0.82 16.04 -14.85
N GLY A 61 -0.85 15.13 -13.87
CA GLY A 61 -1.31 15.45 -12.51
C GLY A 61 -0.25 15.41 -11.40
N VAL A 62 0.53 14.33 -11.33
CA VAL A 62 1.54 14.13 -10.25
C VAL A 62 2.92 14.67 -10.64
N ALA A 63 3.20 14.80 -11.94
CA ALA A 63 4.48 15.26 -12.45
C ALA A 63 4.72 16.78 -12.27
N ALA A 64 3.72 17.56 -11.86
CA ALA A 64 3.84 19.02 -11.84
C ALA A 64 4.50 19.58 -10.57
N GLN A 65 4.53 18.84 -9.45
CA GLN A 65 5.01 19.37 -8.17
C GLN A 65 5.91 18.38 -7.43
N ALA A 66 7.10 18.84 -7.02
CA ALA A 66 8.06 18.04 -6.28
C ALA A 66 7.52 17.63 -4.90
N LEU A 67 7.69 16.35 -4.56
CA LEU A 67 7.46 15.84 -3.21
C LEU A 67 8.55 16.39 -2.30
N LEU A 68 8.12 17.07 -1.25
CA LEU A 68 8.99 17.53 -0.18
C LEU A 68 9.36 16.36 0.71
N VAL A 69 10.64 16.21 1.04
CA VAL A 69 11.11 15.13 1.91
C VAL A 69 12.00 15.67 3.01
N ASP A 70 11.61 15.44 4.25
CA ASP A 70 12.43 15.60 5.44
C ASP A 70 13.22 14.31 5.70
N ALA A 71 14.54 14.36 5.54
CA ALA A 71 15.42 13.21 5.70
C ALA A 71 16.03 13.06 7.10
N ALA A 72 15.52 13.80 8.10
CA ALA A 72 15.91 13.70 9.51
C ALA A 72 17.41 13.89 9.82
N ASN A 73 18.17 14.46 8.89
CA ASN A 73 19.64 14.47 8.87
C ASN A 73 20.26 13.06 8.98
N GLY A 74 19.53 12.03 8.53
CA GLY A 74 19.91 10.63 8.59
C GLY A 74 20.49 10.07 7.29
N VAL A 75 20.82 8.78 7.34
CA VAL A 75 21.43 8.06 6.20
C VAL A 75 20.48 7.96 4.99
N GLY A 76 19.17 8.08 5.23
CA GLY A 76 18.15 8.13 4.18
C GLY A 76 18.33 9.28 3.18
N ALA A 77 18.96 10.40 3.58
CA ALA A 77 19.18 11.55 2.70
C ALA A 77 19.96 11.17 1.43
N GLN A 78 21.09 10.46 1.59
CA GLN A 78 21.92 10.01 0.48
C GLN A 78 21.19 9.00 -0.40
N ALA A 79 20.43 8.08 0.22
CA ALA A 79 19.68 7.06 -0.51
C ALA A 79 18.55 7.68 -1.35
N LEU A 80 17.86 8.71 -0.84
CA LEU A 80 16.81 9.43 -1.56
C LEU A 80 17.33 10.18 -2.79
N VAL A 81 18.51 10.81 -2.68
CA VAL A 81 19.16 11.49 -3.82
C VAL A 81 19.49 10.49 -4.92
N ARG A 82 20.14 9.38 -4.58
CA ARG A 82 20.47 8.31 -5.54
C ARG A 82 19.22 7.69 -6.17
N LEU A 83 18.18 7.46 -5.38
CA LEU A 83 16.90 6.97 -5.90
C LEU A 83 16.25 7.98 -6.86
N ALA A 84 16.29 9.27 -6.56
CA ALA A 84 15.74 10.32 -7.43
C ALA A 84 16.41 10.35 -8.82
N GLU A 85 17.73 10.18 -8.88
CA GLU A 85 18.47 10.04 -10.14
C GLU A 85 17.96 8.86 -10.96
N ARG A 86 17.74 7.71 -10.32
CA ARG A 86 17.26 6.49 -10.98
C ARG A 86 15.80 6.53 -11.39
N LEU A 87 14.98 7.33 -10.71
CA LEU A 87 13.58 7.57 -11.09
C LEU A 87 13.46 8.39 -12.38
N GLY A 88 14.53 9.05 -12.86
CA GLY A 88 14.58 9.67 -14.18
C GLY A 88 13.51 10.74 -14.41
N GLY A 89 13.11 11.46 -13.35
CA GLY A 89 12.07 12.49 -13.40
C GLY A 89 10.63 11.98 -13.31
N ALA A 90 10.40 10.67 -13.16
CA ALA A 90 9.05 10.12 -12.92
C ALA A 90 8.44 10.62 -11.60
N LEU A 91 9.28 11.01 -10.64
CA LEU A 91 8.92 11.70 -9.41
C LEU A 91 10.08 12.64 -9.03
N THR A 92 9.78 13.93 -8.89
CA THR A 92 10.76 14.92 -8.41
C THR A 92 10.74 14.96 -6.89
N LEU A 93 11.91 14.83 -6.26
CA LEU A 93 12.09 14.94 -4.82
C LEU A 93 12.85 16.23 -4.49
N GLU A 94 12.36 16.96 -3.49
CA GLU A 94 13.07 18.08 -2.87
C GLU A 94 13.39 17.67 -1.43
N VAL A 95 14.64 17.25 -1.21
CA VAL A 95 15.10 16.72 0.07
C VAL A 95 15.67 17.85 0.93
N ARG A 96 15.15 18.02 2.14
CA ARG A 96 15.65 18.92 3.19
C ARG A 96 16.06 18.11 4.42
N ASN A 97 16.75 18.75 5.37
CA ASN A 97 17.37 18.07 6.53
C ASN A 97 18.22 16.88 6.07
N ALA A 98 19.15 17.15 5.16
CA ALA A 98 19.91 16.14 4.43
C ALA A 98 21.32 15.88 5.01
N GLY A 99 21.51 16.12 6.31
CA GLY A 99 22.77 15.84 7.01
C GLY A 99 23.59 17.07 7.42
N SER A 100 23.05 18.28 7.23
CA SER A 100 23.67 19.52 7.72
C SER A 100 23.35 19.83 9.18
N GLY A 101 22.31 19.20 9.75
CA GLY A 101 21.91 19.33 11.14
C GLY A 101 22.24 18.11 12.00
N VAL A 102 21.75 18.10 13.24
CA VAL A 102 21.88 16.96 14.15
C VAL A 102 20.81 15.91 13.82
N LEU A 103 21.20 14.63 13.82
CA LEU A 103 20.32 13.49 13.55
C LEU A 103 19.06 13.53 14.43
N ASN A 104 17.87 13.50 13.81
CA ASN A 104 16.55 13.57 14.45
C ASN A 104 16.30 14.79 15.35
N LEU A 105 17.17 15.82 15.31
CA LEU A 105 16.95 17.01 16.12
C LEU A 105 15.95 17.91 15.41
N ARG A 106 14.77 18.11 16.01
CA ARG A 106 13.71 18.98 15.48
C ARG A 106 13.28 18.63 14.05
N CYS A 107 13.53 17.41 13.61
CA CYS A 107 13.10 16.85 12.33
C CYS A 107 12.86 15.34 12.46
N GLY A 108 12.31 14.74 11.40
CA GLY A 108 12.13 13.30 11.26
C GLY A 108 10.75 12.79 11.68
N ALA A 109 10.47 11.56 11.24
CA ALA A 109 9.14 10.95 11.35
C ALA A 109 8.62 10.89 12.80
N ASP A 110 9.51 10.61 13.75
CA ASP A 110 9.19 10.51 15.18
C ASP A 110 8.68 11.83 15.78
N LEU A 111 9.34 12.95 15.45
CA LEU A 111 8.92 14.28 15.88
C LEU A 111 7.56 14.61 15.27
N VAL A 112 7.45 14.45 13.96
CA VAL A 112 6.27 14.79 13.18
C VAL A 112 5.05 14.00 13.66
N GLN A 113 5.21 12.71 13.95
CA GLN A 113 4.15 11.85 14.47
C GLN A 113 3.67 12.29 15.86
N LYS A 114 4.61 12.62 16.77
CA LYS A 114 4.30 12.92 18.18
C LYS A 114 3.77 14.34 18.36
N GLU A 115 4.41 15.31 17.73
CA GLU A 115 4.15 16.73 17.97
C GLU A 115 3.20 17.35 16.94
N ARG A 116 3.05 16.74 15.76
CA ARG A 116 2.18 17.24 14.67
C ARG A 116 2.53 18.69 14.27
N VAL A 117 3.82 18.95 14.18
CA VAL A 117 4.39 20.25 13.78
C VAL A 117 5.20 20.12 12.49
N TRP A 118 5.51 21.25 11.86
CA TRP A 118 6.47 21.28 10.78
C TRP A 118 7.87 20.92 11.29
N PRO A 119 8.60 20.02 10.63
CA PRO A 119 10.00 19.77 10.96
C PRO A 119 10.86 21.00 10.62
N GLU A 120 12.09 21.05 11.15
CA GLU A 120 13.05 22.11 10.85
C GLU A 120 13.26 22.27 9.34
N ASN A 121 13.43 23.50 8.86
CA ASN A 121 13.46 23.84 7.42
C ASN A 121 12.16 23.60 6.65
N PHE A 122 11.04 23.41 7.34
CA PHE A 122 9.68 23.44 6.78
C PHE A 122 8.83 24.48 7.51
N SER A 123 7.81 25.00 6.83
CA SER A 123 6.93 26.00 7.43
C SER A 123 5.56 26.06 6.77
N ALA A 124 4.71 26.99 7.22
CA ALA A 124 3.46 27.34 6.56
C ALA A 124 3.60 27.71 5.07
N ALA A 125 4.80 28.10 4.62
CA ALA A 125 5.07 28.34 3.20
C ALA A 125 5.00 27.06 2.33
N ASP A 126 5.10 25.88 2.96
CA ASP A 126 4.97 24.58 2.29
C ASP A 126 3.51 24.06 2.26
N ALA A 127 2.54 24.86 2.74
CA ALA A 127 1.12 24.51 2.64
C ALA A 127 0.70 24.33 1.17
N GLY A 128 -0.28 23.44 0.96
CA GLY A 128 -0.68 22.95 -0.37
C GLY A 128 0.24 21.87 -0.93
N ARG A 129 1.40 21.61 -0.32
CA ARG A 129 2.33 20.53 -0.70
C ARG A 129 2.21 19.35 0.25
N VAL A 130 2.45 18.15 -0.27
CA VAL A 130 2.66 16.97 0.58
C VAL A 130 4.11 16.96 1.02
N VAL A 131 4.33 16.78 2.33
CA VAL A 131 5.66 16.58 2.92
C VAL A 131 5.75 15.15 3.43
N ALA A 132 6.76 14.41 2.98
CA ALA A 132 7.16 13.14 3.56
C ALA A 132 8.23 13.39 4.62
N SER A 133 8.20 12.64 5.72
CA SER A 133 9.27 12.66 6.73
C SER A 133 9.66 11.22 7.05
N VAL A 134 10.96 10.94 6.98
CA VAL A 134 11.55 9.64 7.36
C VAL A 134 12.28 9.79 8.69
N ASP A 135 12.60 8.68 9.36
CA ASP A 135 13.50 8.69 10.51
C ASP A 135 14.96 8.46 10.12
N GLY A 136 15.86 8.47 11.12
CA GLY A 136 17.30 8.53 10.91
C GLY A 136 17.90 7.41 10.05
N ASP A 137 17.35 6.19 10.12
CA ASP A 137 17.74 5.02 9.33
C ASP A 137 16.76 4.68 8.20
N ALA A 138 15.74 5.52 8.02
CA ALA A 138 14.73 5.48 6.96
C ALA A 138 13.90 4.19 6.90
N ASP A 139 13.52 3.65 8.06
CA ASP A 139 12.59 2.52 8.16
C ASP A 139 11.16 2.94 8.56
N ARG A 140 10.96 4.20 8.97
CA ARG A 140 9.65 4.83 9.19
C ARG A 140 9.37 5.93 8.17
N LEU A 141 8.11 6.06 7.82
CA LEU A 141 7.60 7.09 6.92
C LEU A 141 6.26 7.61 7.44
N VAL A 142 6.15 8.92 7.55
CA VAL A 142 4.89 9.64 7.76
C VAL A 142 4.77 10.77 6.75
N PHE A 143 3.55 11.24 6.51
CA PHE A 143 3.32 12.42 5.69
C PHE A 143 2.65 13.53 6.49
N LEU A 144 2.85 14.78 6.05
CA LEU A 144 2.15 15.97 6.51
C LEU A 144 1.50 16.67 5.33
N TYR A 145 0.38 17.33 5.60
CA TYR A 145 -0.27 18.22 4.66
C TYR A 145 -1.02 19.32 5.42
N ALA A 146 -0.90 20.56 4.94
CA ALA A 146 -1.76 21.68 5.35
C ALA A 146 -2.42 22.24 4.10
N ALA A 147 -3.74 22.52 4.13
CA ALA A 147 -4.43 23.04 2.96
C ALA A 147 -4.12 24.52 2.72
N SER A 148 -4.03 25.30 3.80
CA SER A 148 -3.67 26.72 3.81
C SER A 148 -2.49 26.98 4.75
N PRO A 149 -1.68 28.04 4.53
CA PRO A 149 -0.63 28.47 5.47
C PRO A 149 -1.13 28.76 6.90
N SER A 150 -2.43 29.05 7.07
CA SER A 150 -3.06 29.25 8.38
C SER A 150 -3.34 27.94 9.13
N ASP A 151 -3.32 26.80 8.44
CA ASP A 151 -3.73 25.53 9.01
C ASP A 151 -2.56 24.85 9.72
N ALA A 152 -2.85 24.19 10.83
CA ALA A 152 -1.90 23.27 11.43
C ALA A 152 -1.66 22.08 10.48
N PRO A 153 -0.42 21.57 10.37
CA PRO A 153 -0.14 20.43 9.50
C PRO A 153 -0.87 19.18 10.00
N ALA A 154 -1.69 18.61 9.12
CA ALA A 154 -2.38 17.36 9.39
C ALA A 154 -1.44 16.18 9.18
N LEU A 155 -1.30 15.35 10.22
CA LEU A 155 -0.52 14.12 10.17
C LEU A 155 -1.23 13.05 9.32
N LEU A 156 -0.49 12.45 8.41
CA LEU A 156 -0.86 11.28 7.61
C LEU A 156 0.09 10.12 7.99
N ASP A 157 -0.26 9.42 9.06
CA ASP A 157 0.54 8.37 9.70
C ASP A 157 0.40 6.99 9.04
N GLY A 158 1.03 5.98 9.64
CA GLY A 158 1.04 4.60 9.16
C GLY A 158 -0.36 4.01 8.93
N ASP A 159 -1.34 4.36 9.76
CA ASP A 159 -2.73 3.91 9.59
C ASP A 159 -3.31 4.43 8.27
N LYS A 160 -3.10 5.71 7.95
CA LYS A 160 -3.56 6.32 6.68
C LYS A 160 -2.82 5.75 5.46
N ILE A 161 -1.52 5.46 5.59
CA ILE A 161 -0.74 4.78 4.55
C ILE A 161 -1.27 3.36 4.31
N ALA A 162 -1.58 2.63 5.37
CA ALA A 162 -2.16 1.28 5.30
C ALA A 162 -3.55 1.31 4.65
N ALA A 163 -4.41 2.26 5.02
CA ALA A 163 -5.73 2.43 4.42
C ALA A 163 -5.64 2.69 2.91
N LEU A 164 -4.75 3.60 2.50
CA LEU A 164 -4.52 3.95 1.10
C LEU A 164 -4.05 2.73 0.31
N SER A 165 -3.07 2.01 0.84
CA SER A 165 -2.51 0.80 0.25
C SER A 165 -3.57 -0.29 0.11
N ALA A 166 -4.34 -0.55 1.16
CA ALA A 166 -5.40 -1.55 1.16
C ALA A 166 -6.51 -1.22 0.15
N ARG A 167 -6.93 0.05 0.09
CA ARG A 167 -7.92 0.52 -0.90
C ARG A 167 -7.40 0.35 -2.32
N HIS A 168 -6.16 0.73 -2.58
CA HIS A 168 -5.57 0.63 -3.92
C HIS A 168 -5.41 -0.82 -4.37
N LEU A 169 -4.75 -1.65 -3.55
CA LEU A 169 -4.55 -3.07 -3.82
C LEU A 169 -5.88 -3.82 -3.93
N GLY A 170 -6.85 -3.53 -3.06
CA GLY A 170 -8.18 -4.12 -3.12
C GLY A 170 -8.91 -3.80 -4.43
N GLY A 171 -8.74 -2.58 -4.97
CA GLY A 171 -9.23 -2.22 -6.30
C GLY A 171 -8.60 -3.04 -7.41
N LEU A 172 -7.27 -3.14 -7.41
CA LEU A 172 -6.52 -3.93 -8.41
C LEU A 172 -6.88 -5.41 -8.36
N LEU A 173 -6.93 -6.00 -7.15
CA LEU A 173 -7.28 -7.40 -6.96
C LEU A 173 -8.72 -7.71 -7.36
N ARG A 174 -9.68 -6.81 -7.08
CA ARG A 174 -11.05 -6.97 -7.56
C ARG A 174 -11.12 -6.97 -9.08
N ALA A 175 -10.40 -6.06 -9.74
CA ALA A 175 -10.37 -5.98 -11.20
C ALA A 175 -9.71 -7.20 -11.84
N ALA A 176 -8.59 -7.69 -11.27
CA ALA A 176 -7.82 -8.79 -11.84
C ALA A 176 -8.40 -10.18 -11.52
N LEU A 177 -8.96 -10.37 -10.31
CA LEU A 177 -9.34 -11.67 -9.77
C LEU A 177 -10.83 -11.80 -9.47
N GLY A 178 -11.66 -10.84 -9.90
CA GLY A 178 -13.12 -10.90 -9.77
C GLY A 178 -13.64 -10.96 -8.33
N GLY A 179 -12.84 -10.54 -7.35
CA GLY A 179 -13.19 -10.58 -5.92
C GLY A 179 -12.80 -11.86 -5.18
N SER A 180 -12.10 -12.80 -5.83
CA SER A 180 -11.63 -14.05 -5.21
C SER A 180 -10.40 -13.89 -4.30
N ALA A 181 -9.85 -12.69 -4.17
CA ALA A 181 -8.70 -12.41 -3.33
C ALA A 181 -9.13 -11.98 -1.92
N ARG A 182 -8.47 -12.54 -0.91
CA ARG A 182 -8.57 -12.06 0.48
C ARG A 182 -7.50 -11.00 0.73
N LEU A 183 -7.93 -9.81 1.13
CA LEU A 183 -7.06 -8.74 1.60
C LEU A 183 -7.33 -8.50 3.08
N SER A 184 -6.28 -8.37 3.89
CA SER A 184 -6.40 -8.14 5.33
C SER A 184 -5.41 -7.06 5.75
N VAL A 185 -5.87 -6.16 6.64
CA VAL A 185 -5.04 -5.13 7.27
C VAL A 185 -4.82 -5.57 8.71
N VAL A 186 -3.56 -5.63 9.13
CA VAL A 186 -3.19 -5.95 10.52
C VAL A 186 -2.81 -4.65 11.21
N VAL A 187 -3.44 -4.40 12.35
CA VAL A 187 -3.15 -3.25 13.21
C VAL A 187 -2.56 -3.75 14.53
N ALA A 188 -1.53 -3.06 15.00
CA ALA A 188 -0.88 -3.37 16.28
C ALA A 188 -1.12 -2.19 17.24
N ALA A 189 -1.70 -2.48 18.39
CA ALA A 189 -1.99 -1.47 19.40
C ALA A 189 -1.36 -1.86 20.75
N SER A 190 -0.92 -0.85 21.51
CA SER A 190 -0.36 -1.08 22.84
C SER A 190 -1.46 -1.47 23.82
N ARG A 191 -1.13 -2.35 24.78
CA ARG A 191 -1.99 -2.66 25.93
C ARG A 191 -1.74 -1.73 27.12
N ASP A 192 -0.78 -0.82 27.00
CA ASP A 192 -0.42 0.13 28.04
C ASP A 192 -1.43 1.29 28.09
N GLU A 193 -2.02 1.50 29.26
CA GLU A 193 -3.02 2.55 29.50
C GLU A 193 -2.45 3.95 29.25
N ARG A 194 -1.14 4.15 29.41
CA ARG A 194 -0.46 5.43 29.11
C ARG A 194 -0.56 5.83 27.63
N HIS A 195 -0.88 4.87 26.77
CA HIS A 195 -1.07 5.07 25.33
C HIS A 195 -2.53 4.87 24.91
N GLY A 196 -3.48 4.98 25.84
CA GLY A 196 -4.89 4.69 25.60
C GLY A 196 -5.49 5.44 24.41
N GLU A 197 -5.13 6.71 24.20
CA GLU A 197 -5.60 7.49 23.06
C GLU A 197 -5.07 6.96 21.72
N GLN A 198 -3.76 6.62 21.65
CA GLN A 198 -3.14 6.05 20.46
C GLN A 198 -3.74 4.68 20.15
N THR A 199 -3.89 3.83 21.18
CA THR A 199 -4.53 2.52 21.07
C THR A 199 -5.96 2.65 20.56
N LEU A 200 -6.76 3.57 21.10
CA LEU A 200 -8.13 3.80 20.62
C LEU A 200 -8.16 4.30 19.17
N SER A 201 -7.23 5.18 18.78
CA SER A 201 -7.10 5.65 17.39
C SER A 201 -6.83 4.47 16.44
N THR A 202 -5.85 3.63 16.74
CA THR A 202 -5.49 2.46 15.93
C THR A 202 -6.62 1.43 15.85
N LEU A 203 -7.36 1.21 16.94
CA LEU A 203 -8.51 0.30 16.94
C LEU A 203 -9.67 0.84 16.09
N ARG A 204 -9.96 2.15 16.17
CA ARG A 204 -10.95 2.81 15.29
C ARG A 204 -10.54 2.72 13.82
N PHE A 205 -9.24 2.86 13.53
CA PHE A 205 -8.74 2.62 12.19
C PHE A 205 -8.97 1.17 11.76
N GLY A 206 -8.67 0.18 12.60
CA GLY A 206 -8.94 -1.23 12.33
C GLY A 206 -10.42 -1.51 12.04
N GLU A 207 -11.32 -0.91 12.83
CA GLU A 207 -12.76 -0.97 12.61
C GLU A 207 -13.15 -0.37 11.25
N GLN A 208 -12.67 0.82 10.91
CA GLN A 208 -12.96 1.48 9.63
C GLN A 208 -12.39 0.70 8.44
N ALA A 209 -11.18 0.16 8.57
CA ALA A 209 -10.52 -0.64 7.55
C ALA A 209 -11.24 -1.97 7.30
N SER A 210 -11.93 -2.53 8.31
CA SER A 210 -12.74 -3.74 8.15
C SER A 210 -13.84 -3.57 7.09
N MET A 211 -14.37 -2.36 6.91
CA MET A 211 -15.37 -2.06 5.86
C MET A 211 -14.80 -2.13 4.44
N VAL A 212 -13.47 -2.10 4.28
CA VAL A 212 -12.78 -2.22 2.99
C VAL A 212 -12.38 -3.68 2.70
N THR A 213 -12.44 -4.55 3.70
CA THR A 213 -12.10 -5.97 3.52
C THR A 213 -13.20 -6.68 2.74
N ASN A 214 -12.80 -7.36 1.67
CA ASN A 214 -13.68 -8.28 0.98
C ASN A 214 -13.63 -9.64 1.69
N SER A 215 -14.76 -10.13 2.14
CA SER A 215 -14.92 -11.57 2.39
C SER A 215 -14.96 -12.30 1.04
N VAL A 216 -14.17 -13.36 0.90
CA VAL A 216 -14.25 -14.24 -0.28
C VAL A 216 -15.68 -14.73 -0.40
N VAL A 217 -16.33 -14.46 -1.53
CA VAL A 217 -17.76 -14.77 -1.75
C VAL A 217 -18.01 -16.29 -1.73
N ALA A 218 -17.01 -17.08 -2.13
CA ALA A 218 -16.96 -18.52 -1.92
C ALA A 218 -15.52 -19.03 -2.00
N GLY A 219 -14.98 -19.51 -0.87
CA GLY A 219 -13.77 -20.32 -0.87
C GLY A 219 -14.18 -21.76 -1.12
N VAL A 220 -13.81 -22.30 -2.27
CA VAL A 220 -14.10 -23.69 -2.63
C VAL A 220 -12.82 -24.49 -2.46
N GLY A 221 -12.71 -25.21 -1.35
CA GLY A 221 -11.59 -26.11 -1.05
C GLY A 221 -11.77 -27.54 -1.55
N SER A 222 -12.98 -27.91 -2.00
CA SER A 222 -13.30 -29.26 -2.50
C SER A 222 -14.28 -29.24 -3.67
N ALA A 223 -14.31 -30.32 -4.46
CA ALA A 223 -15.26 -30.48 -5.56
C ALA A 223 -16.74 -30.42 -5.08
N ALA A 224 -17.01 -30.93 -3.88
CA ALA A 224 -18.34 -30.86 -3.26
C ALA A 224 -18.75 -29.43 -2.90
N GLU A 225 -17.81 -28.64 -2.36
CA GLU A 225 -18.06 -27.20 -2.10
C GLU A 225 -18.26 -26.42 -3.39
N ALA A 226 -17.56 -26.80 -4.47
CA ALA A 226 -17.70 -26.17 -5.79
C ALA A 226 -19.12 -26.37 -6.32
N GLN A 227 -19.60 -27.61 -6.22
CA GLN A 227 -20.92 -28.01 -6.67
C GLN A 227 -22.01 -27.31 -5.85
N ALA A 228 -21.87 -27.28 -4.52
CA ALA A 228 -22.79 -26.57 -3.63
C ALA A 228 -22.84 -25.05 -3.92
N GLU A 229 -21.73 -24.44 -4.33
CA GLU A 229 -21.69 -23.02 -4.71
C GLU A 229 -22.38 -22.78 -6.07
N VAL A 230 -22.16 -23.65 -7.06
CA VAL A 230 -22.86 -23.56 -8.35
C VAL A 230 -24.38 -23.73 -8.17
N GLU A 231 -24.81 -24.66 -7.30
CA GLU A 231 -26.22 -24.84 -6.95
C GLU A 231 -26.81 -23.60 -6.25
N ARG A 232 -26.08 -22.97 -5.33
CA ARG A 232 -26.46 -21.70 -4.68
C ARG A 232 -26.60 -20.55 -5.68
N ALA A 233 -25.67 -20.45 -6.62
CA ALA A 233 -25.72 -19.44 -7.69
C ALA A 233 -26.94 -19.66 -8.59
N LEU A 234 -27.22 -20.90 -8.99
CA LEU A 234 -28.42 -21.26 -9.77
C LEU A 234 -29.71 -20.92 -9.03
N ALA A 235 -29.80 -21.23 -7.74
CA ALA A 235 -30.98 -20.89 -6.93
C ALA A 235 -31.22 -19.37 -6.87
N THR A 236 -30.14 -18.58 -6.83
CA THR A 236 -30.23 -17.11 -6.86
C THR A 236 -30.74 -16.58 -8.20
N VAL A 237 -30.24 -17.12 -9.31
CA VAL A 237 -30.74 -16.77 -10.65
C VAL A 237 -32.22 -17.16 -10.81
N LYS A 238 -32.64 -18.34 -10.34
CA LYS A 238 -34.06 -18.74 -10.32
C LYS A 238 -34.92 -17.76 -9.54
N ARG A 239 -34.50 -17.35 -8.35
CA ARG A 239 -35.23 -16.34 -7.55
C ARG A 239 -35.35 -15.00 -8.26
N ALA A 240 -34.30 -14.54 -8.93
CA ALA A 240 -34.32 -13.30 -9.70
C ALA A 240 -35.28 -13.38 -10.90
N MET A 241 -35.30 -14.51 -11.61
CA MET A 241 -36.26 -14.78 -12.69
C MET A 241 -37.70 -14.80 -12.15
N HIS A 242 -37.95 -15.51 -11.05
CA HIS A 242 -39.28 -15.59 -10.44
C HIS A 242 -39.83 -14.21 -10.02
N LYS A 243 -38.98 -13.33 -9.47
CA LYS A 243 -39.40 -11.95 -9.18
C LYS A 243 -39.84 -11.18 -10.43
N LEU A 244 -39.17 -11.40 -11.57
CA LEU A 244 -39.52 -10.77 -12.84
C LEU A 244 -40.78 -11.38 -13.45
N GLU A 245 -41.01 -12.69 -13.27
CA GLU A 245 -42.25 -13.38 -13.65
C GLU A 245 -43.45 -12.84 -12.89
N VAL A 246 -43.35 -12.76 -11.55
CA VAL A 246 -44.42 -12.21 -10.68
C VAL A 246 -44.69 -10.74 -11.02
N ALA A 247 -43.67 -9.98 -11.39
CA ALA A 247 -43.81 -8.59 -11.84
C ALA A 247 -44.29 -8.44 -13.30
N ASN A 248 -44.55 -9.54 -14.02
CA ASN A 248 -44.93 -9.56 -15.43
C ASN A 248 -43.92 -8.87 -16.39
N ARG A 249 -42.64 -8.90 -16.01
CA ARG A 249 -41.52 -8.25 -16.71
C ARG A 249 -40.66 -9.22 -17.52
N THR A 250 -41.26 -10.31 -18.00
CA THR A 250 -40.57 -11.37 -18.75
C THR A 250 -40.13 -10.94 -20.16
N HIS A 251 -40.68 -9.84 -20.68
CA HIS A 251 -40.29 -9.24 -21.96
C HIS A 251 -38.94 -8.51 -21.91
N LEU A 252 -38.42 -8.19 -20.71
CA LEU A 252 -37.19 -7.42 -20.58
C LEU A 252 -35.96 -8.23 -21.04
N PRO A 253 -34.98 -7.58 -21.72
CA PRO A 253 -33.73 -8.23 -22.10
C PRO A 253 -32.99 -8.89 -20.92
N ALA A 254 -33.11 -8.30 -19.73
CA ALA A 254 -32.55 -8.84 -18.50
C ALA A 254 -33.10 -10.22 -18.13
N TYR A 255 -34.40 -10.47 -18.36
CA TYR A 255 -35.01 -11.77 -18.09
C TYR A 255 -34.47 -12.86 -19.04
N ARG A 256 -34.34 -12.53 -20.34
CA ARG A 256 -33.75 -13.45 -21.33
C ARG A 256 -32.29 -13.78 -21.00
N ALA A 257 -31.51 -12.78 -20.59
CA ALA A 257 -30.12 -13.00 -20.18
C ALA A 257 -30.01 -13.91 -18.94
N LEU A 258 -30.91 -13.76 -17.97
CA LEU A 258 -30.98 -14.64 -16.80
C LEU A 258 -31.37 -16.08 -17.18
N GLN A 259 -32.35 -16.27 -18.08
CA GLN A 259 -32.73 -17.59 -18.61
C GLN A 259 -31.56 -18.30 -19.27
N GLN A 260 -30.82 -17.61 -20.15
CA GLN A 260 -29.67 -18.18 -20.85
C GLN A 260 -28.56 -18.57 -19.88
N ARG A 261 -28.26 -17.72 -18.88
CA ARG A 261 -27.26 -18.01 -17.84
C ARG A 261 -27.67 -19.20 -16.98
N HIS A 262 -28.95 -19.29 -16.61
CA HIS A 262 -29.48 -20.43 -15.86
C HIS A 262 -29.37 -21.74 -16.65
N ALA A 263 -29.80 -21.75 -17.91
CA ALA A 263 -29.75 -22.93 -18.77
C ALA A 263 -28.31 -23.43 -19.00
N ALA A 264 -27.39 -22.51 -19.29
CA ALA A 264 -25.99 -22.85 -19.49
C ALA A 264 -25.32 -23.41 -18.22
N ALA A 265 -25.65 -22.88 -17.05
CA ALA A 265 -25.12 -23.36 -15.77
C ALA A 265 -25.74 -24.69 -15.34
N ALA A 266 -27.05 -24.91 -15.57
CA ALA A 266 -27.73 -26.17 -15.27
C ALA A 266 -27.21 -27.33 -16.13
N ALA A 267 -26.97 -27.10 -17.43
CA ALA A 267 -26.44 -28.11 -18.35
C ALA A 267 -25.04 -28.62 -17.93
N ARG A 268 -24.20 -27.73 -17.38
CA ARG A 268 -22.84 -28.07 -16.90
C ARG A 268 -22.83 -28.88 -15.61
N LEU A 269 -23.89 -28.76 -14.80
CA LEU A 269 -24.09 -29.57 -13.59
C LEU A 269 -24.55 -30.98 -13.96
N SER A 270 -25.50 -31.10 -14.90
CA SER A 270 -25.98 -32.40 -15.37
C SER A 270 -24.94 -33.22 -16.13
N SER A 271 -23.94 -32.58 -16.75
CA SER A 271 -22.87 -33.28 -17.48
C SER A 271 -21.72 -33.78 -16.59
N ARG A 272 -21.77 -33.49 -15.28
CA ARG A 272 -20.74 -33.85 -14.29
C ARG A 272 -21.20 -34.89 -13.26
N ALA A 273 -22.49 -35.25 -13.28
CA ALA A 273 -23.07 -36.35 -12.53
C ALA A 273 -22.96 -37.65 -13.33
#